data_AF-A0A6S6R3L5-F1
#
_entry.id   AF-A0A6S6R3L5-F1
#
_cell.length_a   1.000
_cell.length_b   1.000
_cell.length_c   1.000
_cell.angle_alpha   90.00
_cell.angle_beta   90.00
_cell.angle_gamma   90.00
#
_symmetry.space_group_name_H-M   'P 1'
#
loop_
_entity.id
_entity.type
_entity.pdbx_description
1 polymer ?
#
loop_
_entity_poly.entity_id
_entity_poly.type
_entity_poly.pdbx_seq_one_letter_code
_entity_poly.pdbx_strand_id
1 'polypeptide(L)'
;MFNTSEVGRKIASLRKEKNLTQMELADMIGVSYQAVSNWERGNSMPDISKLPELVNFLNCSIDELLCNEKEGLLVEHIIKGDSADYVREEKVTIREIADTAPLLRPSQTETLLDTIIKENEDKFSIKELIMIAPFVGEKYLDEFVKRIDSVEHIKELTGLAPFLNKESLDYLAGLATQVGRIKDLISLAPFLSKETLDGIVKRCEDDGNIKDIIGLAPFLAKETLDTIVLKAMEHDDMRQCTGLYPFLGKDTLQKLADEIVKKHGFKEISSMLPFLSDK
;
A
#
# COMPACT_ATOMS: atom_id res chain seq x y z
N MET A 1 15.86 3.06 -11.96
CA MET A 1 15.62 3.43 -13.37
C MET A 1 15.27 4.92 -13.36
N PHE A 2 15.93 5.76 -14.16
CA PHE A 2 15.70 7.21 -14.10
C PHE A 2 14.27 7.58 -14.49
N ASN A 3 13.74 8.63 -13.87
CA ASN A 3 12.42 9.17 -14.21
C ASN A 3 12.50 9.97 -15.51
N THR A 4 12.15 9.35 -16.64
CA THR A 4 12.20 9.96 -17.97
C THR A 4 11.44 11.28 -18.06
N SER A 5 10.29 11.38 -17.40
CA SER A 5 9.48 12.61 -17.38
C SER A 5 10.16 13.75 -16.63
N GLU A 6 10.93 13.45 -15.59
CA GLU A 6 11.66 14.43 -14.80
C GLU A 6 12.91 14.91 -15.53
N VAL A 7 13.71 13.98 -16.07
CA VAL A 7 14.85 14.29 -16.93
C VAL A 7 14.41 15.12 -18.13
N GLY A 8 13.30 14.74 -18.79
CA GLY A 8 12.73 15.48 -19.91
C GLY A 8 12.37 16.92 -19.57
N ARG A 9 11.70 17.15 -18.42
CA ARG A 9 11.41 18.49 -17.92
C ARG A 9 12.67 19.28 -17.63
N LYS A 10 13.71 18.65 -17.08
CA LYS A 10 15.00 19.29 -16.79
C LYS A 10 15.73 19.71 -18.07
N ILE A 11 15.80 18.83 -19.08
CA ILE A 11 16.31 19.17 -20.42
C ILE A 11 15.58 20.39 -20.98
N ALA A 12 14.24 20.39 -20.91
CA ALA A 12 13.42 21.49 -21.42
C ALA A 12 13.67 22.80 -20.66
N SER A 13 13.86 22.76 -19.34
CA SER A 13 14.16 23.95 -18.52
C SER A 13 15.52 24.53 -18.88
N LEU A 14 16.58 23.72 -18.82
CA LEU A 14 17.96 24.16 -19.09
C LEU A 14 18.12 24.69 -20.52
N ARG A 15 17.44 24.08 -21.50
CA ARG A 15 17.39 24.60 -22.87
C ARG A 15 16.76 25.99 -22.94
N LYS A 16 15.64 26.19 -22.25
CA LYS A 16 14.92 27.48 -22.23
C LYS A 16 15.72 28.55 -21.50
N GLU A 17 16.42 28.21 -20.43
CA GLU A 17 17.34 29.11 -19.72
C GLU A 17 18.47 29.61 -20.62
N LYS A 18 18.91 28.78 -21.56
CA LYS A 18 19.86 29.15 -22.63
C LYS A 18 19.22 29.83 -23.84
N ASN A 19 17.91 30.08 -23.79
CA ASN A 19 17.13 30.71 -24.86
C ASN A 19 17.22 29.98 -26.22
N LEU A 20 17.26 28.65 -26.19
CA LEU A 20 17.34 27.81 -27.39
C LEU A 20 15.97 27.21 -27.73
N THR A 21 15.69 27.01 -29.01
CA THR A 21 14.59 26.18 -29.50
C THR A 21 14.97 24.69 -29.46
N GLN A 22 13.98 23.80 -29.48
CA GLN A 22 14.22 22.35 -29.57
C GLN A 22 15.00 21.96 -30.84
N MET A 23 14.78 22.69 -31.95
CA MET A 23 15.52 22.47 -33.20
C MET A 23 16.99 22.86 -33.03
N GLU A 24 17.27 24.03 -32.45
CA GLU A 24 18.65 24.46 -32.22
C GLU A 24 19.40 23.50 -31.28
N LEU A 25 18.75 22.99 -30.24
CA LEU A 25 19.34 21.96 -29.38
C LEU A 25 19.61 20.65 -30.15
N ALA A 26 18.69 20.24 -31.02
CA ALA A 26 18.82 19.04 -31.84
C ALA A 26 20.01 19.15 -32.81
N ASP A 27 20.14 20.30 -33.47
CA ASP A 27 21.23 20.61 -34.39
C ASP A 27 22.59 20.62 -33.67
N MET A 28 22.67 21.19 -32.46
CA MET A 28 23.91 21.24 -31.67
C MET A 28 24.38 19.85 -31.22
N ILE A 29 23.46 18.95 -30.86
CA ILE A 29 23.77 17.59 -30.38
C ILE A 29 23.90 16.60 -31.55
N GLY A 30 23.49 16.99 -32.76
CA GLY A 30 23.49 16.12 -33.93
C GLY A 30 22.44 15.01 -33.84
N VAL A 31 21.24 15.34 -33.39
CA VAL A 31 20.08 14.44 -33.32
C VAL A 31 18.88 15.05 -34.04
N SER A 32 17.81 14.27 -34.23
CA SER A 32 16.58 14.81 -34.84
C SER A 32 15.80 15.67 -33.85
N TYR A 33 15.07 16.66 -34.37
CA TYR A 33 14.09 17.42 -33.59
C TYR A 33 13.13 16.52 -32.82
N GLN A 34 12.67 15.42 -33.45
CA GLN A 34 11.77 14.45 -32.84
C GLN A 34 12.41 13.77 -31.63
N ALA A 35 13.72 13.51 -31.64
CA ALA A 35 14.43 12.94 -30.50
C ALA A 35 14.36 13.90 -29.31
N VAL A 36 14.74 15.17 -29.49
CA VAL A 36 14.65 16.20 -28.43
C VAL A 36 13.21 16.38 -27.94
N SER A 37 12.24 16.44 -28.86
CA SER A 37 10.80 16.53 -28.51
C SER A 37 10.31 15.33 -27.71
N ASN A 38 10.81 14.12 -27.98
CA ASN A 38 10.46 12.93 -27.22
C ASN A 38 11.15 12.90 -25.86
N TRP A 39 12.40 13.35 -25.76
CA TRP A 39 13.11 13.51 -24.49
C TRP A 39 12.37 14.46 -23.56
N GLU A 40 12.06 15.66 -24.04
CA GLU A 40 11.41 16.70 -23.22
C GLU A 40 10.00 16.33 -22.76
N ARG A 41 9.31 15.45 -23.50
CA ARG A 41 8.00 14.90 -23.11
C ARG A 41 8.08 13.65 -22.24
N GLY A 42 9.28 13.15 -21.95
CA GLY A 42 9.49 11.93 -21.17
C GLY A 42 9.17 10.63 -21.91
N ASN A 43 9.00 10.67 -23.24
CA ASN A 43 8.68 9.50 -24.07
C ASN A 43 9.90 8.62 -24.37
N SER A 44 11.11 9.15 -24.23
CA SER A 44 12.37 8.45 -24.44
C SER A 44 13.51 9.13 -23.67
N MET A 45 14.64 8.45 -23.49
CA MET A 45 15.86 9.03 -22.93
C MET A 45 16.85 9.43 -24.02
N PRO A 46 17.74 10.42 -23.77
CA PRO A 46 18.96 10.57 -24.52
C PRO A 46 19.81 9.29 -24.42
N ASP A 47 20.41 8.88 -25.55
CA ASP A 47 21.34 7.76 -25.56
C ASP A 47 22.53 8.03 -24.65
N ILE A 48 23.08 6.98 -24.03
CA ILE A 48 24.21 7.10 -23.10
C ILE A 48 25.41 7.81 -23.74
N SER A 49 25.61 7.63 -25.04
CA SER A 49 26.66 8.26 -25.83
C SER A 49 26.44 9.76 -26.04
N LYS A 50 25.20 10.24 -25.97
CA LYS A 50 24.82 11.64 -26.16
C LYS A 50 24.74 12.42 -24.86
N LEU A 51 24.69 11.75 -23.71
CA LEU A 51 24.67 12.40 -22.40
C LEU A 51 25.85 13.36 -22.19
N PRO A 52 27.12 13.01 -22.48
CA PRO A 52 28.24 13.93 -22.28
C PRO A 52 28.12 15.22 -23.11
N GLU A 53 27.71 15.10 -24.37
CA GLU A 53 27.49 16.26 -25.25
C GLU A 53 26.35 17.13 -24.71
N LEU A 54 25.22 16.52 -24.38
CA LEU A 54 24.03 17.20 -23.87
C LEU A 54 24.32 17.99 -22.59
N VAL A 55 24.95 17.37 -21.59
CA VAL A 55 25.21 18.04 -20.29
C VAL A 55 26.24 19.15 -20.42
N ASN A 56 27.24 19.00 -21.30
CA ASN A 56 28.20 20.06 -21.60
C ASN A 56 27.50 21.28 -22.23
N PHE A 57 26.58 21.07 -23.17
CA PHE A 57 25.81 22.17 -23.77
C PHE A 57 24.87 22.83 -22.76
N LEU A 58 24.19 22.02 -21.95
CA LEU A 58 23.28 22.48 -20.92
C LEU A 58 24.00 23.06 -19.68
N ASN A 59 25.34 22.93 -19.61
CA ASN A 59 26.17 23.40 -18.51
C ASN A 59 25.71 22.86 -17.15
N CYS A 60 25.45 21.54 -17.12
CA CYS A 60 25.17 20.78 -15.92
C CYS A 60 26.04 19.51 -15.90
N SER A 61 26.05 18.79 -14.79
CA SER A 61 26.65 17.46 -14.70
C SER A 61 25.65 16.37 -15.16
N ILE A 62 26.17 15.17 -15.47
CA ILE A 62 25.31 14.00 -15.73
C ILE A 62 24.44 13.69 -14.51
N ASP A 63 25.02 13.80 -13.31
CA ASP A 63 24.28 13.56 -12.07
C ASP A 63 23.20 14.61 -11.86
N GLU A 64 23.46 15.89 -12.12
CA GLU A 64 22.43 16.93 -12.11
C GLU A 64 21.33 16.63 -13.13
N LEU A 65 21.67 16.21 -14.35
CA LEU A 65 20.66 15.95 -15.37
C LEU A 65 19.78 14.72 -15.05
N LEU A 66 20.38 13.66 -14.49
CA LEU A 66 19.75 12.35 -14.33
C LEU A 66 19.19 12.09 -12.94
N CYS A 67 19.81 12.65 -11.90
CA CYS A 67 19.38 12.52 -10.53
C CYS A 67 18.50 13.69 -10.13
N ASN A 68 17.55 13.42 -9.24
CA ASN A 68 16.87 14.48 -8.52
C ASN A 68 17.92 15.16 -7.62
N GLU A 69 18.25 16.43 -7.90
CA GLU A 69 19.28 17.19 -7.18
C GLU A 69 19.09 17.10 -5.66
N LYS A 70 17.82 17.11 -5.21
CA LYS A 70 17.49 17.01 -3.80
C LYS A 70 17.84 15.67 -3.17
N GLU A 71 17.75 14.56 -3.91
CA GLU A 71 18.12 13.23 -3.41
C GLU A 71 19.62 13.12 -3.18
N GLY A 72 20.42 13.58 -4.15
CA GLY A 72 21.89 13.59 -4.04
C GLY A 72 22.38 14.50 -2.91
N LEU A 73 21.82 15.71 -2.83
CA LEU A 73 22.13 16.67 -1.77
C LEU A 73 21.71 16.15 -0.39
N LEU A 74 20.54 15.51 -0.28
CA LEU A 74 20.10 14.91 0.97
C LEU A 74 21.10 13.85 1.46
N VAL A 75 21.57 12.97 0.57
CA VAL A 75 22.60 11.98 0.92
C VAL A 75 23.91 12.65 1.34
N GLU A 76 24.33 13.70 0.66
CA GLU A 76 25.54 14.46 1.02
C GLU A 76 25.41 15.07 2.43
N HIS A 77 24.28 15.68 2.75
CA HIS A 77 24.00 16.27 4.06
C HIS A 77 23.86 15.20 5.17
N ILE A 78 23.38 14.00 4.85
CA ILE A 78 23.39 12.86 5.79
C ILE A 78 24.82 12.45 6.13
N ILE A 79 25.72 12.44 5.15
CA ILE A 79 27.14 12.10 5.35
C ILE A 79 27.84 13.19 6.17
N LYS A 80 27.53 14.47 5.92
CA LYS A 80 28.06 15.62 6.66
C LYS A 80 27.51 15.72 8.09
N GLY A 81 26.35 15.10 8.36
CA GLY A 81 25.70 15.12 9.67
C GLY A 81 24.85 16.36 9.93
N ASP A 82 24.54 17.15 8.89
CA ASP A 82 23.71 18.36 8.93
C ASP A 82 22.36 18.18 8.19
N SER A 83 21.96 16.94 7.92
CA SER A 83 20.72 16.62 7.21
C SER A 83 19.46 17.21 7.85
N ALA A 84 19.46 17.45 9.16
CA ALA A 84 18.32 18.07 9.83
C ALA A 84 18.12 19.55 9.42
N ASP A 85 19.20 20.29 9.16
CA ASP A 85 19.12 21.67 8.64
C ASP A 85 18.65 21.64 7.18
N TYR A 86 19.22 20.75 6.36
CA TYR A 86 18.83 20.58 4.97
C TYR A 86 17.35 20.21 4.80
N VAL A 87 16.85 19.24 5.58
CA VAL A 87 15.42 18.84 5.55
C VAL A 87 14.50 20.02 5.86
N ARG A 88 14.89 20.88 6.81
CA ARG A 88 14.13 22.08 7.20
C ARG A 88 14.15 23.16 6.12
N GLU A 89 15.34 23.50 5.63
CA GLU A 89 15.53 24.60 4.67
C GLU A 89 14.92 24.28 3.31
N GLU A 90 15.14 23.06 2.80
CA GLU A 90 14.68 22.62 1.48
C GLU A 90 13.28 22.00 1.49
N LYS A 91 12.63 21.95 2.67
CA LYS A 91 11.30 21.37 2.91
C LYS A 91 11.18 19.97 2.30
N VAL A 92 12.14 19.12 2.64
CA VAL A 92 12.19 17.74 2.15
C VAL A 92 10.94 16.99 2.61
N THR A 93 10.34 16.27 1.67
CA THR A 93 9.11 15.50 1.83
C THR A 93 9.40 14.03 2.15
N ILE A 94 8.41 13.31 2.68
CA ILE A 94 8.53 11.87 2.94
C ILE A 94 8.82 11.09 1.66
N ARG A 95 8.26 11.53 0.53
CA ARG A 95 8.51 10.90 -0.77
C ARG A 95 9.98 11.01 -1.16
N GLU A 96 10.57 12.20 -1.03
CA GLU A 96 12.00 12.41 -1.29
C GLU A 96 12.88 11.59 -0.32
N ILE A 97 12.46 11.42 0.94
CA ILE A 97 13.11 10.45 1.85
C ILE A 97 12.95 9.02 1.35
N ALA A 98 11.75 8.59 0.96
CA ALA A 98 11.49 7.22 0.50
C ALA A 98 12.29 6.88 -0.76
N ASP A 99 12.46 7.83 -1.67
CA ASP A 99 13.25 7.68 -2.90
C ASP A 99 14.76 7.50 -2.57
N THR A 100 15.25 8.13 -1.49
CA THR A 100 16.64 7.96 -1.00
C THR A 100 16.84 6.81 -0.02
N ALA A 101 15.78 6.36 0.66
CA ALA A 101 15.82 5.36 1.73
C ALA A 101 16.56 4.04 1.39
N PRO A 102 16.54 3.52 0.14
CA PRO A 102 17.34 2.36 -0.23
C PRO A 102 18.85 2.53 -0.05
N LEU A 103 19.35 3.76 0.00
CA LEU A 103 20.76 4.10 0.17
C LEU A 103 21.14 4.37 1.64
N LEU A 104 20.16 4.37 2.54
CA LEU A 104 20.31 4.79 3.92
C LEU A 104 20.26 3.60 4.88
N ARG A 105 20.89 3.74 6.05
CA ARG A 105 20.62 2.83 7.17
C ARG A 105 19.25 3.16 7.77
N PRO A 106 18.51 2.18 8.34
CA PRO A 106 17.21 2.43 8.96
C PRO A 106 17.22 3.60 9.96
N SER A 107 18.23 3.67 10.83
CA SER A 107 18.36 4.76 11.80
C SER A 107 18.51 6.15 11.17
N GLN A 108 19.10 6.23 9.96
CA GLN A 108 19.21 7.50 9.23
C GLN A 108 17.85 7.88 8.65
N THR A 109 17.14 6.94 8.03
CA THR A 109 15.77 7.14 7.55
C THR A 109 14.85 7.60 8.68
N GLU A 110 14.88 6.93 9.83
CA GLU A 110 14.12 7.26 11.04
C GLU A 110 14.43 8.69 11.54
N THR A 111 15.71 9.10 11.53
CA THR A 111 16.11 10.46 11.94
C THR A 111 15.56 11.55 11.01
N LEU A 112 15.55 11.30 9.70
CA LEU A 112 14.99 12.23 8.72
C LEU A 112 13.46 12.35 8.90
N LEU A 113 12.79 11.22 9.10
CA LEU A 113 11.35 11.18 9.37
C LEU A 113 11.01 11.93 10.66
N ASP A 114 11.76 11.70 11.73
CA ASP A 114 11.60 12.43 13.00
C ASP A 114 11.78 13.94 12.84
N THR A 115 12.65 14.36 11.91
CA THR A 115 12.83 15.78 11.57
C THR A 115 11.59 16.33 10.88
N ILE A 116 11.04 15.65 9.87
CA ILE A 116 9.80 16.06 9.21
C ILE A 116 8.63 16.12 10.19
N ILE A 117 8.51 15.12 11.07
CA ILE A 117 7.43 15.02 12.06
C ILE A 117 7.43 16.22 13.02
N LYS A 118 8.61 16.64 13.48
CA LYS A 118 8.74 17.76 14.42
C LYS A 118 8.34 19.10 13.81
N GLU A 119 8.58 19.27 12.52
CA GLU A 119 8.43 20.56 11.85
C GLU A 119 7.02 20.79 11.30
N ASN A 120 6.30 19.73 10.88
CA ASN A 120 5.07 19.92 10.10
C ASN A 120 3.75 19.76 10.86
N GLU A 121 3.70 19.23 12.10
CA GLU A 121 2.43 18.83 12.78
C GLU A 121 1.46 17.99 11.91
N ASP A 122 1.88 17.60 10.70
CA ASP A 122 1.01 17.14 9.64
C ASP A 122 0.66 15.67 9.83
N LYS A 123 -0.53 15.32 9.36
CA LYS A 123 -1.05 13.97 9.41
C LYS A 123 -0.41 13.14 8.29
N PHE A 124 0.18 12.02 8.68
CA PHE A 124 0.79 11.06 7.76
C PHE A 124 -0.28 10.21 7.08
N SER A 125 -0.17 10.03 5.77
CA SER A 125 -1.03 9.11 5.05
C SER A 125 -0.48 7.67 5.11
N ILE A 126 -1.38 6.68 5.05
CA ILE A 126 -1.01 5.27 4.93
C ILE A 126 -0.14 5.02 3.69
N LYS A 127 -0.37 5.77 2.60
CA LYS A 127 0.42 5.65 1.36
C LYS A 127 1.88 6.02 1.57
N GLU A 128 2.15 7.12 2.29
CA GLU A 128 3.51 7.52 2.63
C GLU A 128 4.17 6.49 3.53
N LEU A 129 3.43 5.95 4.50
CA LEU A 129 3.93 4.91 5.39
C LEU A 129 4.36 3.64 4.62
N ILE A 130 3.57 3.21 3.64
CA ILE A 130 3.90 2.05 2.79
C ILE A 130 5.21 2.27 2.03
N MET A 131 5.51 3.51 1.60
CA MET A 131 6.74 3.82 0.87
C MET A 131 7.99 3.67 1.75
N ILE A 132 7.88 4.01 3.04
CA ILE A 132 9.01 3.98 3.98
C ILE A 132 9.11 2.69 4.79
N ALA A 133 8.02 1.92 4.91
CA ALA A 133 7.95 0.71 5.75
C ALA A 133 9.09 -0.30 5.52
N PRO A 134 9.57 -0.55 4.28
CA PRO A 134 10.69 -1.45 4.04
C PRO A 134 12.06 -0.95 4.55
N PHE A 135 12.16 0.33 4.90
CA PHE A 135 13.42 1.03 5.18
C PHE A 135 13.55 1.55 6.61
N VAL A 136 12.62 1.20 7.49
CA VAL A 136 12.63 1.53 8.92
C VAL A 136 12.48 0.27 9.77
N GLY A 137 12.83 0.33 11.05
CA GLY A 137 12.63 -0.81 11.95
C GLY A 137 11.16 -1.04 12.31
N GLU A 138 10.75 -2.31 12.50
CA GLU A 138 9.40 -2.69 12.95
C GLU A 138 8.97 -1.90 14.20
N LYS A 139 9.84 -1.82 15.22
CA LYS A 139 9.56 -1.06 16.45
C LYS A 139 9.32 0.43 16.20
N TYR A 140 10.07 1.03 15.27
CA TYR A 140 9.86 2.43 14.91
C TYR A 140 8.52 2.59 14.21
N LEU A 141 8.23 1.71 13.25
CA LEU A 141 6.98 1.71 12.51
C LEU A 141 5.76 1.51 13.42
N ASP A 142 5.85 0.61 14.40
CA ASP A 142 4.83 0.35 15.41
C ASP A 142 4.54 1.57 16.30
N GLU A 143 5.57 2.33 16.68
CA GLU A 143 5.36 3.61 17.38
C GLU A 143 4.83 4.70 16.43
N PHE A 144 5.26 4.67 15.17
CA PHE A 144 4.87 5.65 14.16
C PHE A 144 3.38 5.57 13.85
N VAL A 145 2.83 4.36 13.68
CA VAL A 145 1.41 4.17 13.34
C VAL A 145 0.45 4.70 14.40
N LYS A 146 0.88 4.83 15.66
CA LYS A 146 0.07 5.42 16.73
C LYS A 146 -0.26 6.91 16.51
N ARG A 147 0.41 7.55 15.54
CA ARG A 147 0.16 8.94 15.12
C ARG A 147 -0.89 9.03 14.00
N ILE A 148 -1.37 7.90 13.49
CA ILE A 148 -2.40 7.85 12.46
C ILE A 148 -3.76 7.85 13.15
N ASP A 149 -4.57 8.87 12.88
CA ASP A 149 -5.90 9.01 13.49
C ASP A 149 -7.03 8.38 12.66
N SER A 150 -6.77 8.11 11.38
CA SER A 150 -7.81 7.67 10.45
C SER A 150 -7.22 6.85 9.32
N VAL A 151 -7.90 5.76 8.99
CA VAL A 151 -7.66 4.97 7.78
C VAL A 151 -8.94 5.04 6.94
N GLU A 152 -8.83 5.46 5.68
CA GLU A 152 -10.00 5.54 4.80
C GLU A 152 -10.46 4.13 4.43
N HIS A 153 -9.57 3.34 3.82
CA HIS A 153 -9.88 1.99 3.37
C HIS A 153 -8.98 0.93 4.01
N ILE A 154 -9.57 -0.10 4.60
CA ILE A 154 -8.82 -1.19 5.24
C ILE A 154 -7.84 -1.90 4.30
N LYS A 155 -8.17 -2.01 3.01
CA LYS A 155 -7.32 -2.66 1.99
C LYS A 155 -5.92 -2.05 1.90
N GLU A 156 -5.79 -0.76 2.23
CA GLU A 156 -4.51 -0.04 2.20
C GLU A 156 -3.50 -0.66 3.16
N LEU A 157 -3.97 -1.24 4.26
CA LEU A 157 -3.12 -1.88 5.27
C LEU A 157 -2.40 -3.13 4.74
N THR A 158 -2.82 -3.69 3.60
CA THR A 158 -2.18 -4.89 3.02
C THR A 158 -0.70 -4.63 2.74
N GLY A 159 -0.34 -3.41 2.34
CA GLY A 159 1.05 -3.02 2.11
C GLY A 159 1.89 -2.90 3.39
N LEU A 160 1.26 -2.77 4.55
CA LEU A 160 1.92 -2.64 5.86
C LEU A 160 1.98 -3.94 6.65
N ALA A 161 1.11 -4.90 6.33
CA ALA A 161 1.00 -6.17 7.05
C ALA A 161 2.33 -6.93 7.24
N PRO A 162 3.29 -6.92 6.29
CA PRO A 162 4.58 -7.58 6.49
C PRO A 162 5.55 -6.84 7.43
N PHE A 163 5.30 -5.57 7.73
CA PHE A 163 6.24 -4.67 8.42
C PHE A 163 5.79 -4.27 9.83
N LEU A 164 4.52 -4.52 10.15
CA LEU A 164 3.92 -4.18 11.44
C LEU A 164 3.68 -5.42 12.28
N ASN A 165 3.75 -5.22 13.60
CA ASN A 165 3.27 -6.24 14.51
C ASN A 165 1.72 -6.32 14.46
N LYS A 166 1.20 -7.40 15.04
CA LYS A 166 -0.23 -7.70 15.07
C LYS A 166 -1.07 -6.66 15.81
N GLU A 167 -0.58 -6.11 16.93
CA GLU A 167 -1.28 -5.11 17.73
C GLU A 167 -1.41 -3.78 16.98
N SER A 168 -0.33 -3.35 16.32
CA SER A 168 -0.29 -2.17 15.45
C SER A 168 -1.25 -2.30 14.26
N LEU A 169 -1.29 -3.48 13.63
CA LEU A 169 -2.19 -3.73 12.52
C LEU A 169 -3.66 -3.79 12.97
N ASP A 170 -3.93 -4.39 14.13
CA ASP A 170 -5.25 -4.40 14.75
C ASP A 170 -5.73 -2.98 15.07
N TYR A 171 -4.86 -2.14 15.63
CA TYR A 171 -5.14 -0.73 15.88
C TYR A 171 -5.52 -0.01 14.59
N LEU A 172 -4.71 -0.11 13.53
CA LEU A 172 -5.01 0.54 12.24
C LEU A 172 -6.30 0.01 11.61
N ALA A 173 -6.56 -1.30 11.71
CA ALA A 173 -7.79 -1.90 11.20
C ALA A 173 -9.02 -1.43 11.99
N GLY A 174 -8.87 -1.10 13.27
CA GLY A 174 -9.89 -0.44 14.10
C GLY A 174 -10.21 0.99 13.67
N LEU A 175 -9.24 1.71 13.09
CA LEU A 175 -9.41 3.07 12.57
C LEU A 175 -10.03 3.14 11.16
N ALA A 176 -10.17 2.00 10.48
CA ALA A 176 -10.68 1.95 9.13
C ALA A 176 -12.17 2.36 9.09
N THR A 177 -12.45 3.51 8.50
CA THR A 177 -13.81 4.05 8.36
C THR A 177 -14.61 3.31 7.30
N GLN A 178 -13.95 2.87 6.22
CA GLN A 178 -14.53 2.01 5.20
C GLN A 178 -13.82 0.67 5.18
N VAL A 179 -14.53 -0.34 5.66
CA VAL A 179 -14.08 -1.73 5.54
C VAL A 179 -14.18 -2.21 4.08
N GLY A 180 -15.07 -1.62 3.28
CA GLY A 180 -15.24 -2.02 1.88
C GLY A 180 -15.89 -3.40 1.78
N ARG A 181 -15.35 -4.30 0.94
CA ARG A 181 -15.88 -5.66 0.75
C ARG A 181 -15.14 -6.64 1.64
N ILE A 182 -15.85 -7.66 2.14
CA ILE A 182 -15.26 -8.73 2.98
C ILE A 182 -14.04 -9.37 2.32
N LYS A 183 -14.03 -9.53 0.99
CA LYS A 183 -12.89 -10.09 0.24
C LYS A 183 -11.60 -9.27 0.39
N ASP A 184 -11.70 -7.97 0.66
CA ASP A 184 -10.55 -7.08 0.84
C ASP A 184 -9.83 -7.37 2.19
N LEU A 185 -10.46 -8.12 3.09
CA LEU A 185 -9.90 -8.56 4.37
C LEU A 185 -9.10 -9.86 4.25
N ILE A 186 -9.29 -10.64 3.18
CA ILE A 186 -8.67 -11.97 3.05
C ILE A 186 -7.14 -11.86 3.08
N SER A 187 -6.56 -10.82 2.46
CA SER A 187 -5.12 -10.56 2.49
C SER A 187 -4.59 -10.16 3.87
N LEU A 188 -5.45 -9.62 4.74
CA LEU A 188 -5.12 -9.19 6.09
C LEU A 188 -5.40 -10.24 7.16
N ALA A 189 -6.25 -11.23 6.85
CA ALA A 189 -6.70 -12.24 7.80
C ALA A 189 -5.57 -13.00 8.53
N PRO A 190 -4.44 -13.36 7.88
CA PRO A 190 -3.32 -13.99 8.59
C PRO A 190 -2.61 -13.09 9.60
N PHE A 191 -2.74 -11.76 9.45
CA PHE A 191 -1.97 -10.77 10.20
C PHE A 191 -2.78 -10.12 11.33
N LEU A 192 -4.11 -10.16 11.26
CA LEU A 192 -5.02 -9.58 12.25
C LEU A 192 -5.37 -10.56 13.38
N SER A 193 -5.85 -10.05 14.51
CA SER A 193 -6.45 -10.89 15.55
C SER A 193 -7.82 -11.39 15.14
N LYS A 194 -8.20 -12.52 15.74
CA LYS A 194 -9.52 -13.10 15.55
C LYS A 194 -10.59 -12.13 16.03
N GLU A 195 -10.33 -11.48 17.16
CA GLU A 195 -11.18 -10.47 17.79
C GLU A 195 -11.41 -9.28 16.85
N THR A 196 -10.34 -8.75 16.25
CA THR A 196 -10.42 -7.67 15.27
C THR A 196 -11.19 -8.10 14.02
N LEU A 197 -10.86 -9.25 13.44
CA LEU A 197 -11.55 -9.79 12.26
C LEU A 197 -13.03 -10.01 12.52
N ASP A 198 -13.38 -10.61 13.65
CA ASP A 198 -14.76 -10.81 14.07
C ASP A 198 -15.51 -9.48 14.20
N GLY A 199 -14.87 -8.48 14.82
CA GLY A 199 -15.42 -7.15 14.97
C GLY A 199 -15.66 -6.47 13.63
N ILE A 200 -14.71 -6.56 12.70
CA ILE A 200 -14.81 -6.00 11.35
C ILE A 200 -15.91 -6.70 10.55
N VAL A 201 -15.94 -8.04 10.55
CA VAL A 201 -16.96 -8.82 9.85
C VAL A 201 -18.36 -8.52 10.38
N LYS A 202 -18.52 -8.34 11.70
CA LYS A 202 -19.81 -7.93 12.30
C LYS A 202 -20.26 -6.52 11.91
N ARG A 203 -19.32 -5.61 11.64
CA ARG A 203 -19.60 -4.24 11.15
C ARG A 203 -19.81 -4.17 9.63
N CYS A 204 -19.53 -5.24 8.88
CA CYS A 204 -19.87 -5.33 7.47
C CYS A 204 -21.38 -5.55 7.33
N GLU A 205 -22.16 -4.48 7.46
CA GLU A 205 -23.61 -4.45 7.34
C GLU A 205 -24.04 -4.63 5.87
N ASP A 206 -24.35 -5.88 5.48
CA ASP A 206 -25.25 -6.22 4.36
C ASP A 206 -24.72 -6.34 2.91
N ASP A 207 -23.41 -6.26 2.64
CA ASP A 207 -22.87 -6.45 1.26
C ASP A 207 -21.99 -7.69 1.06
N GLY A 208 -21.80 -8.47 2.13
CA GLY A 208 -20.97 -9.67 2.13
C GLY A 208 -21.75 -10.89 1.66
N ASN A 209 -21.63 -11.24 0.39
CA ASN A 209 -22.03 -12.58 -0.05
C ASN A 209 -21.32 -13.60 0.85
N ILE A 210 -22.04 -14.59 1.38
CA ILE A 210 -21.49 -15.66 2.23
C ILE A 210 -20.25 -16.31 1.59
N LYS A 211 -20.16 -16.32 0.25
CA LYS A 211 -18.99 -16.74 -0.52
C LYS A 211 -17.72 -15.97 -0.18
N ASP A 212 -17.80 -14.67 0.09
CA ASP A 212 -16.65 -13.85 0.46
C ASP A 212 -16.15 -14.18 1.88
N ILE A 213 -17.04 -14.64 2.76
CA ILE A 213 -16.73 -15.04 4.13
C ILE A 213 -15.99 -16.38 4.17
N ILE A 214 -16.20 -17.27 3.19
CA ILE A 214 -15.52 -18.58 3.13
C ILE A 214 -13.99 -18.41 3.21
N GLY A 215 -13.44 -17.39 2.56
CA GLY A 215 -12.00 -17.10 2.60
C GLY A 215 -11.49 -16.67 3.99
N LEU A 216 -12.36 -16.17 4.85
CA LEU A 216 -12.04 -15.75 6.22
C LEU A 216 -12.33 -16.82 7.27
N ALA A 217 -13.09 -17.87 6.93
CA ALA A 217 -13.56 -18.88 7.87
C ALA A 217 -12.46 -19.51 8.76
N PRO A 218 -11.24 -19.79 8.27
CA PRO A 218 -10.15 -20.30 9.12
C PRO A 218 -9.69 -19.32 10.22
N PHE A 219 -9.94 -18.02 10.05
CA PHE A 219 -9.44 -16.96 10.91
C PHE A 219 -10.50 -16.42 11.88
N LEU A 220 -11.78 -16.70 11.64
CA LEU A 220 -12.91 -16.21 12.42
C LEU A 220 -13.23 -17.09 13.63
N ALA A 221 -13.94 -16.53 14.61
CA ALA A 221 -14.55 -17.32 15.66
C ALA A 221 -15.73 -18.13 15.11
N LYS A 222 -15.90 -19.31 15.69
CA LYS A 222 -17.00 -20.22 15.36
C LYS A 222 -18.35 -19.57 15.64
N GLU A 223 -18.45 -18.81 16.72
CA GLU A 223 -19.64 -18.08 17.14
C GLU A 223 -20.00 -16.98 16.13
N THR A 224 -19.00 -16.33 15.52
CA THR A 224 -19.20 -15.35 14.44
C THR A 224 -19.76 -16.04 13.21
N LEU A 225 -19.17 -17.16 12.79
CA LEU A 225 -19.64 -17.95 11.64
C LEU A 225 -21.05 -18.51 11.87
N ASP A 226 -21.33 -18.98 13.09
CA ASP A 226 -22.65 -19.48 13.47
C ASP A 226 -23.71 -18.38 13.33
N THR A 227 -23.40 -17.16 13.80
CA THR A 227 -24.31 -16.00 13.68
C THR A 227 -24.58 -15.65 12.21
N ILE A 228 -23.55 -15.68 11.36
CA ILE A 228 -23.68 -15.41 9.91
C ILE A 228 -24.59 -16.44 9.25
N VAL A 229 -24.39 -17.72 9.55
CA VAL A 229 -25.20 -18.81 8.98
C VAL A 229 -26.64 -18.76 9.45
N LEU A 230 -26.89 -18.44 10.72
CA LEU A 230 -28.25 -18.28 11.23
C LEU A 230 -28.99 -17.15 10.51
N LYS A 231 -28.35 -16.00 10.27
CA LYS A 231 -28.94 -14.92 9.45
C LYS A 231 -29.21 -15.37 8.01
N ALA A 232 -28.31 -16.14 7.40
CA ALA A 232 -28.50 -16.68 6.06
C ALA A 232 -29.74 -17.59 5.93
N MET A 233 -30.10 -18.31 7.00
CA MET A 233 -31.29 -19.15 7.04
C MET A 233 -32.59 -18.33 6.96
N GLU A 234 -32.60 -17.13 7.55
CA GLU A 234 -33.74 -16.21 7.54
C GLU A 234 -34.06 -15.70 6.12
N HIS A 235 -33.03 -15.55 5.28
CA HIS A 235 -33.14 -15.04 3.90
C HIS A 235 -33.18 -16.15 2.82
N ASP A 236 -33.25 -17.43 3.22
CA ASP A 236 -33.22 -18.60 2.32
C ASP A 236 -31.91 -18.78 1.51
N ASP A 237 -30.80 -18.22 1.99
CA ASP A 237 -29.49 -18.24 1.32
C ASP A 237 -28.57 -19.41 1.75
N MET A 238 -29.15 -20.44 2.35
CA MET A 238 -28.44 -21.56 2.99
C MET A 238 -27.49 -22.34 2.05
N ARG A 239 -27.76 -22.36 0.74
CA ARG A 239 -26.91 -23.02 -0.26
C ARG A 239 -25.53 -22.36 -0.41
N GLN A 240 -25.41 -21.09 -0.02
CA GLN A 240 -24.15 -20.36 -0.10
C GLN A 240 -23.20 -20.71 1.07
N CYS A 241 -23.71 -21.36 2.12
CA CYS A 241 -22.97 -21.70 3.34
C CYS A 241 -22.10 -22.96 3.24
N THR A 242 -22.07 -23.66 2.10
CA THR A 242 -21.41 -24.98 1.98
C THR A 242 -19.94 -24.96 2.38
N GLY A 243 -19.21 -23.91 2.00
CA GLY A 243 -17.80 -23.75 2.41
C GLY A 243 -17.59 -23.45 3.89
N LEU A 244 -18.64 -23.12 4.65
CA LEU A 244 -18.56 -22.82 6.08
C LEU A 244 -18.76 -24.03 6.97
N TYR A 245 -19.37 -25.13 6.47
CA TYR A 245 -19.71 -26.31 7.28
C TYR A 245 -18.58 -26.86 8.18
N PRO A 246 -17.31 -26.96 7.72
CA PRO A 246 -16.22 -27.46 8.57
C PRO A 246 -16.00 -26.62 9.85
N PHE A 247 -16.38 -25.35 9.81
CA PHE A 247 -16.06 -24.35 10.83
C PHE A 247 -17.21 -24.09 11.82
N LEU A 248 -18.40 -24.67 11.59
CA LEU A 248 -19.62 -24.37 12.37
C LEU A 248 -19.77 -25.15 13.69
N GLY A 249 -20.62 -24.59 14.55
CA GLY A 249 -21.33 -25.23 15.66
C GLY A 249 -22.03 -26.50 15.27
N LYS A 250 -21.97 -27.52 16.15
CA LYS A 250 -22.78 -28.73 15.98
C LYS A 250 -24.27 -28.38 15.98
N ASP A 251 -24.68 -27.54 16.93
CA ASP A 251 -26.07 -27.08 17.04
C ASP A 251 -26.49 -26.26 15.83
N THR A 252 -25.63 -25.36 15.35
CA THR A 252 -25.91 -24.55 14.15
C THR A 252 -25.98 -25.41 12.89
N LEU A 253 -25.06 -26.37 12.74
CA LEU A 253 -25.03 -27.30 11.61
C LEU A 253 -26.28 -28.18 11.59
N GLN A 254 -26.74 -28.65 12.76
CA GLN A 254 -27.98 -29.42 12.88
C GLN A 254 -29.20 -28.57 12.50
N LYS A 255 -29.31 -27.36 13.05
CA LYS A 255 -30.40 -26.42 12.71
C LYS A 255 -30.44 -26.11 11.21
N LEU A 256 -29.27 -25.89 10.61
CA LEU A 256 -29.15 -25.65 9.18
C LEU A 256 -29.60 -26.86 8.36
N ALA A 257 -29.21 -28.07 8.76
CA ALA A 257 -29.62 -29.31 8.10
C ALA A 257 -31.14 -29.49 8.20
N ASP A 258 -31.73 -29.30 9.37
CA ASP A 258 -33.18 -29.44 9.59
C ASP A 258 -33.97 -28.45 8.72
N GLU A 259 -33.51 -27.21 8.62
CA GLU A 259 -34.16 -26.17 7.81
C GLU A 259 -34.03 -26.45 6.29
N ILE A 260 -32.87 -26.93 5.83
CA ILE A 260 -32.67 -27.35 4.44
C ILE A 260 -33.58 -28.54 4.10
N VAL A 261 -33.67 -29.56 4.97
CA VAL A 261 -34.55 -30.72 4.75
C VAL A 261 -36.01 -30.28 4.68
N LYS A 262 -36.43 -29.38 5.58
CA LYS A 262 -37.80 -28.88 5.64
C LYS A 262 -38.20 -28.09 4.39
N LYS A 263 -37.30 -27.26 3.85
CA LYS A 263 -37.60 -26.38 2.71
C LYS A 263 -37.29 -27.01 1.35
N HIS A 264 -36.20 -27.77 1.26
CA HIS A 264 -35.61 -28.23 -0.02
C HIS A 264 -35.50 -29.75 -0.13
N GLY A 265 -35.75 -30.49 0.96
CA GLY A 265 -35.79 -31.95 0.99
C GLY A 265 -34.45 -32.63 1.35
N PHE A 266 -34.52 -33.91 1.72
CA PHE A 266 -33.40 -34.67 2.28
C PHE A 266 -32.17 -34.81 1.36
N LYS A 267 -32.33 -34.76 0.04
CA LYS A 267 -31.20 -34.92 -0.89
C LYS A 267 -30.21 -33.74 -0.82
N GLU A 268 -30.68 -32.58 -0.39
CA GLU A 268 -29.91 -31.34 -0.38
C GLU A 268 -28.91 -31.24 0.77
N ILE A 269 -28.98 -32.11 1.79
CA ILE A 269 -28.01 -32.13 2.90
C ILE A 269 -26.79 -33.04 2.63
N SER A 270 -26.66 -33.62 1.44
CA SER A 270 -25.57 -34.56 1.11
C SER A 270 -24.17 -33.97 1.35
N SER A 271 -23.97 -32.69 1.05
CA SER A 271 -22.71 -31.97 1.32
C SER A 271 -22.45 -31.70 2.81
N MET A 272 -23.46 -31.79 3.67
CA MET A 272 -23.33 -31.59 5.12
C MET A 272 -23.03 -32.87 5.88
N LEU A 273 -23.39 -34.04 5.32
CA LEU A 273 -23.28 -35.34 6.01
C LEU A 273 -21.91 -35.60 6.64
N PRO A 274 -20.77 -35.33 5.98
CA PRO A 274 -19.45 -35.56 6.59
C PRO A 274 -19.25 -34.77 7.88
N PHE A 275 -19.82 -33.58 7.98
CA PHE A 275 -19.65 -32.67 9.10
C PHE A 275 -20.65 -32.92 10.24
N LEU A 276 -21.76 -33.62 9.94
CA LEU A 276 -22.76 -34.05 10.92
C LEU A 276 -22.34 -35.33 11.65
N SER A 277 -21.54 -36.20 11.01
CA SER A 277 -21.07 -37.46 11.57
C SER A 277 -19.80 -37.33 12.43
N ASP A 278 -19.00 -36.29 12.21
CA ASP A 278 -17.66 -36.12 12.79
C ASP A 278 -17.63 -35.34 14.13
N LYS A 279 -18.79 -35.02 14.75
CA LYS A 279 -18.90 -34.30 16.03
C LYS A 279 -19.98 -34.85 16.94
#